data_AF-A0A257MYP9-F1
#
_entry.id   AF-A0A257MYP9-F1
#
_cell.length_a   1.000
_cell.length_b   1.000
_cell.length_c   1.000
_cell.angle_alpha   90.00
_cell.angle_beta   90.00
_cell.angle_gamma   90.00
#
_symmetry.space_group_name_H-M   'P 1'
#
loop_
_entity.id
_entity.type
_entity.pdbx_description
1 polymer ?
#
loop_
_entity_poly.entity_id
_entity_poly.type
_entity_poly.pdbx_seq_one_letter_code
_entity_poly.pdbx_strand_id
1 'polypeptide(L)'
;MAIAEDLNVELSDVYEMEKRLGSQDMSFDMPVDEAAEESYAYPANYLQQHGADPSVLLENADWEGHGQDLLSEALADLDERSLDILSSRWLADKKATLHELAERYNVSAERIRQLEQNAMKKLRAAVVLEA
;
A
#
# COMPACT_ATOMS: atom_id res chain seq x y z
N MET A 1 1.83 -4.24 -49.66
CA MET A 1 1.76 -5.72 -49.72
C MET A 1 3.14 -6.33 -49.92
N ALA A 2 3.93 -5.91 -50.92
CA ALA A 2 5.30 -6.42 -51.14
C ALA A 2 6.24 -6.36 -49.91
N ILE A 3 6.21 -5.28 -49.12
CA ILE A 3 7.09 -5.12 -47.95
C ILE A 3 6.81 -6.17 -46.85
N ALA A 4 5.56 -6.58 -46.67
CA ALA A 4 5.17 -7.59 -45.67
C ALA A 4 5.65 -8.99 -46.09
N GLU A 5 5.53 -9.31 -47.38
CA GLU A 5 6.02 -10.55 -47.98
C GLU A 5 7.56 -10.62 -47.99
N ASP A 6 8.23 -9.53 -48.33
CA ASP A 6 9.70 -9.44 -48.36
C ASP A 6 10.34 -9.57 -46.98
N LEU A 7 9.65 -9.11 -45.94
CA LEU A 7 10.10 -9.18 -44.54
C LEU A 7 9.52 -10.36 -43.77
N ASN A 8 8.63 -11.16 -44.39
CA ASN A 8 7.92 -12.29 -43.80
C ASN A 8 7.25 -11.94 -42.44
N VAL A 9 6.53 -10.82 -42.43
CA VAL A 9 5.77 -10.30 -41.27
C VAL A 9 4.31 -10.07 -41.64
N GLU A 10 3.42 -9.96 -40.66
CA GLU A 10 2.02 -9.69 -40.94
C GLU A 10 1.82 -8.25 -41.44
N LEU A 11 0.79 -8.05 -42.28
CA LEU A 11 0.46 -6.74 -42.83
C LEU A 11 0.15 -5.72 -41.71
N SER A 12 -0.46 -6.17 -40.61
CA SER A 12 -0.73 -5.37 -39.40
C SER A 12 0.55 -4.82 -38.79
N ASP A 13 1.62 -5.62 -38.75
CA ASP A 13 2.90 -5.22 -38.16
C ASP A 13 3.55 -4.12 -39.00
N VAL A 14 3.44 -4.22 -40.33
CA VAL A 14 3.93 -3.18 -41.25
C VAL A 14 3.21 -1.85 -41.01
N TYR A 15 1.89 -1.88 -40.82
CA TYR A 15 1.12 -0.66 -40.53
C TYR A 15 1.43 -0.07 -39.14
N GLU A 16 1.65 -0.91 -38.13
CA GLU A 16 2.06 -0.45 -36.80
C GLU A 16 3.43 0.23 -36.85
N MET A 17 4.38 -0.38 -37.56
CA MET A 17 5.71 0.18 -37.74
C MET A 17 5.69 1.46 -38.59
N GLU A 18 4.88 1.52 -39.65
CA GLU A 18 4.67 2.74 -40.43
C GLU A 18 4.08 3.86 -39.58
N LYS A 19 3.09 3.57 -38.73
CA LYS A 19 2.51 4.54 -37.81
C LYS A 19 3.53 5.05 -36.79
N ARG A 20 4.40 4.18 -36.28
CA ARG A 20 5.44 4.55 -35.30
C ARG A 20 6.60 5.31 -35.93
N LEU A 21 7.05 4.91 -37.12
CA LEU A 21 8.19 5.51 -37.83
C LEU A 21 7.81 6.78 -38.60
N GLY A 22 6.55 6.91 -39.02
CA GLY A 22 6.04 8.09 -39.71
C GLY A 22 5.63 9.25 -38.81
N SER A 23 5.49 9.01 -37.50
CA SER A 23 5.20 10.07 -36.53
C SER A 23 6.51 10.69 -36.04
N GLN A 24 6.63 12.02 -36.13
CA GLN A 24 7.69 12.75 -35.43
C GLN A 24 7.32 12.90 -33.96
N ASP A 25 8.28 12.68 -33.07
CA ASP A 25 8.10 12.92 -31.64
C ASP A 25 7.86 14.42 -31.39
N MET A 26 6.81 14.72 -30.63
CA MET A 26 6.53 16.07 -30.16
C MET A 26 7.38 16.40 -28.94
N SER A 27 7.96 17.60 -28.90
CA SER A 27 8.67 18.06 -27.71
C SER A 27 7.70 18.20 -26.54
N PHE A 28 8.15 17.80 -25.36
CA PHE A 28 7.35 17.82 -24.14
C PHE A 28 7.01 19.24 -23.67
N ASP A 29 8.01 20.13 -23.74
CA ASP A 29 7.92 21.53 -23.36
C ASP A 29 8.63 22.35 -24.44
N MET A 30 7.89 23.21 -25.14
CA MET A 30 8.44 24.13 -26.14
C MET A 30 8.22 25.56 -25.68
N PRO A 31 9.18 26.47 -25.95
CA PRO A 31 9.00 27.88 -25.66
C PRO A 31 7.78 28.41 -26.42
N VAL A 32 6.85 29.03 -25.69
CA VAL A 32 5.65 29.65 -26.23
C VAL A 32 6.06 30.88 -27.04
N ASP A 33 5.68 30.94 -28.31
CA ASP A 33 5.84 32.16 -29.13
C ASP A 33 4.74 33.15 -28.74
N GLU A 34 5.10 34.34 -28.25
CA GLU A 34 4.17 35.37 -27.75
C GLU A 34 3.17 35.88 -28.82
N ALA A 35 3.40 35.55 -30.10
CA ALA A 35 2.57 35.96 -31.23
C ALA A 35 1.43 34.98 -31.59
N ALA A 36 1.38 33.78 -30.98
CA ALA A 36 0.36 32.79 -31.27
C ALA A 36 -0.77 32.83 -30.22
N GLU A 37 -1.94 33.36 -30.60
CA GLU A 37 -3.19 33.28 -29.80
C GLU A 37 -3.61 31.83 -29.49
N GLU A 38 -3.15 30.87 -30.29
CA GLU A 38 -3.22 29.45 -30.02
C GLU A 38 -1.90 29.01 -29.38
N SER A 39 -1.78 29.15 -28.07
CA SER A 39 -0.84 28.36 -27.29
C SER A 39 -1.28 26.90 -27.40
N TYR A 40 -0.80 26.22 -28.45
CA TYR A 40 -1.10 24.82 -28.72
C TYR A 40 -0.90 24.04 -27.42
N ALA A 41 -1.89 23.22 -27.05
CA ALA A 41 -1.81 22.39 -25.86
C ALA A 41 -0.52 21.55 -25.90
N TYR A 42 0.51 21.97 -25.18
CA TYR A 42 1.75 21.24 -25.05
C TYR A 42 1.55 20.07 -24.09
N PRO A 43 2.23 18.93 -24.29
CA PRO A 43 2.12 17.77 -23.41
C PRO A 43 2.26 18.12 -21.92
N ALA A 44 3.16 19.04 -21.56
CA ALA A 44 3.34 19.51 -20.19
C ALA A 44 2.06 20.10 -19.53
N ASN A 45 1.13 20.66 -20.30
CA ASN A 45 -0.07 21.33 -19.78
C ASN A 45 -1.27 20.39 -19.58
N TYR A 46 -1.27 19.20 -20.19
CA TYR A 46 -2.40 18.27 -20.11
C TYR A 46 -2.02 16.85 -19.69
N LEU A 47 -0.73 16.47 -19.74
CA LEU A 47 -0.28 15.20 -19.20
C LEU A 47 -0.28 15.25 -17.68
N GLN A 48 -1.10 14.41 -17.08
CA GLN A 48 -1.16 14.25 -15.64
C GLN A 48 -0.26 13.10 -15.19
N GLN A 49 0.50 13.32 -14.13
CA GLN A 49 1.10 12.21 -13.39
C GLN A 49 0.03 11.55 -12.51
N HIS A 50 -0.31 10.32 -12.83
CA HIS A 50 -1.22 9.53 -12.00
C HIS A 50 -0.55 9.19 -10.65
N GLY A 51 -1.32 9.26 -9.56
CA GLY A 51 -0.84 8.94 -8.21
C GLY A 51 0.03 10.02 -7.55
N ALA A 52 0.13 11.21 -8.13
CA ALA A 52 0.90 12.33 -7.58
C ALA A 52 0.05 13.36 -6.82
N ASP A 53 -1.19 13.01 -6.43
CA ASP A 53 -2.03 13.88 -5.62
C ASP A 53 -1.41 14.03 -4.21
N PRO A 54 -0.97 15.23 -3.80
CA PRO A 54 -0.34 15.44 -2.49
C PRO A 54 -1.24 15.03 -1.32
N SER A 55 -2.56 15.18 -1.48
CA SER A 55 -3.54 14.85 -0.44
C SER A 55 -3.58 13.34 -0.21
N VAL A 56 -3.59 12.57 -1.30
CA VAL A 56 -3.59 11.09 -1.26
C VAL A 56 -2.24 10.57 -0.75
N LEU A 57 -1.14 11.19 -1.15
CA LEU A 57 0.19 10.81 -0.68
C LEU A 57 0.33 11.06 0.84
N LEU A 58 -0.13 12.21 1.33
CA LEU A 58 -0.12 12.54 2.75
C LEU A 58 -1.04 11.60 3.53
N GLU A 59 -2.27 11.41 3.06
CA GLU A 59 -3.23 10.49 3.68
C GLU A 59 -2.65 9.08 3.81
N ASN A 60 -2.07 8.52 2.74
CA ASN A 60 -1.46 7.19 2.79
C ASN A 60 -0.29 7.10 3.77
N ALA A 61 0.55 8.14 3.82
CA ALA A 61 1.67 8.19 4.76
C ALA A 61 1.18 8.26 6.21
N ASP A 62 0.13 9.04 6.47
CA ASP A 62 -0.47 9.18 7.79
C ASP A 62 -1.18 7.88 8.22
N TRP A 63 -1.90 7.20 7.32
CA TRP A 63 -2.59 5.93 7.62
C TRP A 63 -1.64 4.84 8.14
N GLU A 64 -0.46 4.69 7.54
CA GLU A 64 0.50 3.66 7.95
C GLU A 64 1.10 3.95 9.34
N GLY A 65 1.48 5.21 9.59
CA GLY A 65 1.99 5.63 10.89
C GLY A 65 0.92 5.55 11.98
N HIS A 66 -0.27 6.05 11.68
CA HIS A 66 -1.39 6.11 12.62
C HIS A 66 -1.82 4.71 13.10
N GLY A 67 -1.90 3.73 12.20
CA GLY A 67 -2.22 2.35 12.59
C GLY A 67 -1.17 1.71 13.51
N GLN A 68 0.11 2.03 13.31
CA GLN A 68 1.20 1.54 14.17
C GLN A 68 1.17 2.22 15.55
N ASP A 69 0.95 3.53 15.58
CA ASP A 69 0.88 4.31 16.81
C ASP A 69 -0.29 3.85 17.69
N LEU A 70 -1.47 3.68 17.10
CA LEU A 70 -2.65 3.15 17.78
C LEU A 70 -2.42 1.76 18.36
N LEU A 71 -1.79 0.85 17.60
CA LEU A 71 -1.48 -0.48 18.08
C LEU A 71 -0.48 -0.43 19.24
N SER A 72 0.55 0.42 19.14
CA SER A 72 1.56 0.60 20.19
C SER A 72 0.94 1.12 21.49
N GLU A 73 0.09 2.14 21.40
CA GLU A 73 -0.64 2.69 22.55
C GLU A 73 -1.59 1.65 23.16
N ALA A 74 -2.36 0.96 22.31
CA ALA A 74 -3.26 -0.09 22.75
C ALA A 74 -2.52 -1.23 23.48
N LEU A 75 -1.31 -1.58 23.03
CA LEU A 75 -0.44 -2.57 23.67
C LEU A 75 0.06 -2.08 25.05
N ALA A 76 0.40 -0.80 25.17
CA ALA A 76 0.85 -0.20 26.43
C ALA A 76 -0.27 -0.16 27.50
N ASP A 77 -1.53 -0.09 27.09
CA ASP A 77 -2.71 -0.09 27.96
C ASP A 77 -3.09 -1.49 28.50
N LEU A 78 -2.49 -2.56 27.98
CA LEU A 78 -2.70 -3.90 28.55
C LEU A 78 -1.94 -4.07 29.87
N ASP A 79 -2.54 -4.85 30.76
CA ASP A 79 -1.81 -5.31 31.94
C ASP A 79 -0.64 -6.20 31.53
N GLU A 80 0.46 -6.12 32.29
CA GLU A 80 1.73 -6.82 32.03
C GLU A 80 1.53 -8.33 31.77
N ARG A 81 0.60 -8.95 32.49
CA ARG A 81 0.28 -10.37 32.33
C ARG A 81 -0.43 -10.67 31.02
N SER A 82 -1.43 -9.87 30.65
CA SER A 82 -2.12 -9.99 29.35
C SER A 82 -1.16 -9.71 28.19
N LEU A 83 -0.27 -8.73 28.34
CA LEU A 83 0.76 -8.41 27.35
C LEU A 83 1.69 -9.61 27.12
N ASP A 84 2.21 -10.25 28.18
CA ASP A 84 3.07 -11.44 28.05
C ASP A 84 2.33 -12.63 27.42
N ILE A 85 1.08 -12.87 27.80
CA ILE A 85 0.27 -13.94 27.19
C ILE A 85 0.08 -13.69 25.70
N LEU A 86 -0.21 -12.45 25.30
CA LEU A 86 -0.48 -12.11 23.91
C LEU A 86 0.82 -12.12 23.08
N SER A 87 1.90 -11.56 23.62
CA SER A 87 3.21 -11.57 22.97
C SER A 87 3.76 -12.99 22.79
N SER A 88 3.72 -13.82 23.84
CA SER A 88 4.17 -15.21 23.81
C SER A 88 3.40 -16.08 22.81
N ARG A 89 2.15 -15.72 22.48
CA ARG A 89 1.29 -16.52 21.58
C ARG A 89 1.23 -16.00 20.15
N TRP A 90 1.37 -14.70 19.95
CA TRP A 90 1.14 -14.06 18.65
C TRP A 90 2.36 -13.35 18.08
N LEU A 91 3.19 -12.74 18.93
CA LEU A 91 4.33 -11.90 18.53
C LEU A 91 5.67 -12.65 18.58
N ALA A 92 5.77 -13.72 19.36
CA ALA A 92 6.98 -14.52 19.45
C ALA A 92 7.11 -15.51 18.29
N ASP A 93 8.33 -15.69 17.78
CA ASP A 93 8.65 -16.68 16.73
C ASP A 93 8.24 -18.10 17.15
N LYS A 94 8.53 -18.46 18.40
CA LYS A 94 8.10 -19.72 19.01
C LYS A 94 6.88 -19.48 19.88
N LYS A 95 5.71 -19.72 19.31
CA LYS A 95 4.42 -19.53 19.96
C LYS A 95 4.23 -20.50 21.13
N ALA A 96 4.00 -19.96 22.33
CA ALA A 96 3.70 -20.75 23.51
C ALA A 96 2.29 -21.36 23.40
N THR A 97 2.12 -22.56 23.96
CA THR A 97 0.79 -23.18 24.06
C THR A 97 0.03 -22.68 25.29
N LEU A 98 -1.30 -22.86 25.28
CA LEU A 98 -2.14 -22.55 26.45
C LEU A 98 -1.68 -23.29 27.72
N HIS A 99 -1.19 -24.53 27.58
CA HIS A 99 -0.74 -25.35 28.70
C HIS A 99 0.57 -24.84 29.29
N GLU A 100 1.54 -24.46 28.45
CA GLU A 100 2.81 -23.88 28.90
C GLU A 100 2.61 -22.57 29.67
N LEU A 101 1.70 -21.72 29.22
CA LEU A 101 1.36 -20.48 29.91
C LEU A 101 0.54 -20.73 31.18
N ALA A 102 -0.35 -21.73 31.16
CA ALA A 102 -1.11 -22.16 32.34
C ALA A 102 -0.17 -22.64 33.45
N GLU A 103 0.84 -23.44 33.11
CA GLU A 103 1.88 -23.90 34.03
C GLU A 103 2.73 -22.73 34.55
N ARG A 104 3.22 -21.85 33.66
CA ARG A 104 4.03 -20.67 34.03
C ARG A 104 3.34 -19.78 35.05
N TYR A 105 2.05 -19.54 34.85
CA TYR A 105 1.24 -18.65 35.68
C TYR A 105 0.46 -19.37 36.79
N ASN A 106 0.64 -20.68 36.92
CA ASN A 106 -0.06 -21.54 37.87
C ASN A 106 -1.59 -21.34 37.88
N VAL A 107 -2.19 -21.29 36.68
CA VAL A 107 -3.64 -21.16 36.46
C VAL A 107 -4.13 -22.18 35.43
N SER A 108 -5.44 -22.32 35.24
CA SER A 108 -5.98 -23.22 34.21
C SER A 108 -5.75 -22.68 32.79
N ALA A 109 -5.65 -23.57 31.81
CA ALA A 109 -5.61 -23.21 30.39
C ALA A 109 -6.81 -22.36 29.96
N GLU A 110 -8.00 -22.63 30.53
CA GLU A 110 -9.19 -21.83 30.27
C GLU A 110 -9.05 -20.40 30.81
N ARG A 111 -8.38 -20.21 31.95
CA ARG A 111 -8.13 -18.86 32.48
C ARG A 111 -7.19 -18.06 31.56
N ILE A 112 -6.16 -18.70 31.00
CA ILE A 112 -5.28 -18.05 30.01
C ILE A 112 -6.08 -17.68 28.76
N ARG A 113 -6.96 -18.56 28.27
CA ARG A 113 -7.84 -18.28 27.13
C ARG A 113 -8.74 -17.07 27.37
N GLN A 114 -9.31 -16.94 28.57
CA GLN A 114 -10.13 -15.78 28.93
C GLN A 114 -9.32 -14.47 28.94
N LEU A 115 -8.11 -14.50 29.51
CA LEU A 115 -7.22 -13.34 29.52
C LEU A 115 -6.84 -12.92 28.10
N GLU A 116 -6.47 -13.88 27.25
CA GLU A 116 -6.19 -13.63 25.83
C GLU A 116 -7.40 -13.01 25.10
N GLN A 117 -8.61 -13.54 25.29
CA GLN A 117 -9.80 -12.99 24.63
C GLN A 117 -10.11 -11.56 25.08
N ASN A 118 -9.97 -11.28 26.38
CA ASN A 118 -10.18 -9.94 26.92
C ASN A 118 -9.14 -8.95 26.38
N ALA A 119 -7.87 -9.36 26.36
CA ALA A 119 -6.76 -8.60 25.80
C ALA A 119 -7.00 -8.28 24.31
N MET A 120 -7.37 -9.29 23.52
CA MET A 120 -7.67 -9.13 22.09
C MET A 120 -8.92 -8.27 21.84
N LYS A 121 -9.89 -8.27 22.77
CA LYS A 121 -11.06 -7.40 22.70
C LYS A 121 -10.67 -5.94 22.97
N LYS A 122 -9.77 -5.68 23.92
CA LYS A 122 -9.23 -4.33 24.19
C LYS A 122 -8.44 -3.78 23.00
N LEU A 123 -7.52 -4.59 22.43
CA LEU A 123 -6.76 -4.19 21.24
C LEU A 123 -7.67 -3.83 20.07
N ARG A 124 -8.67 -4.68 19.78
CA ARG A 124 -9.64 -4.38 18.71
C ARG A 124 -10.47 -3.15 18.99
N ALA A 125 -10.86 -2.91 20.25
CA ALA A 125 -11.59 -1.71 20.59
C ALA A 125 -10.75 -0.46 20.37
N ALA A 126 -9.47 -0.45 20.76
CA ALA A 126 -8.57 0.69 20.59
C ALA A 126 -8.32 1.01 19.11
N VAL A 127 -8.09 -0.01 18.26
CA VAL A 127 -7.83 0.19 16.83
C VAL A 127 -9.10 0.58 16.04
N VAL A 128 -10.29 0.18 16.49
CA VAL A 128 -11.56 0.49 15.81
C VAL A 128 -12.19 1.80 16.29
N LEU A 129 -11.83 2.30 17.48
CA LEU A 129 -12.41 3.53 18.03
C LEU A 129 -11.93 4.80 17.31
N GLU A 130 -10.81 4.74 16.58
CA GLU A 130 -10.24 5.89 15.85
C GLU A 130 -10.24 5.75 14.31
N ALA A 131 -10.79 4.65 13.76
CA ALA A 131 -10.97 4.45 12.32
C ALA A 131 -12.38 4.88 11.85
#